data_AF-A0A6A7AX21-F1
#
_entry.id   AF-A0A6A7AX21-F1
#
_cell.length_a   1.000
_cell.length_b   1.000
_cell.length_c   1.000
_cell.angle_alpha   90.00
_cell.angle_beta   90.00
_cell.angle_gamma   90.00
#
_symmetry.space_group_name_H-M   'P 1'
#
loop_
_entity.id
_entity.type
_entity.pdbx_description
1 polymer ?
#
loop_
_entity_poly.entity_id
_entity_poly.type
_entity_poly.pdbx_seq_one_letter_code
_entity_poly.pdbx_strand_id
1 'polypeptide(L)'
;MSKLQLVTEDCAGVVTNEHTVSLQKFKGAHRRADMEHTSCDRWTDYEHQNSSQGFVMPEWAKLRYITLRLHELGFIPDSDKFYFCHQDLFARNILIKVFDESNVRISGVIDWDADYAAFCPKFVAFQAPYDLCVDDEEGDWDETRAMTDDLSSDPHNSALRDYFLQSAGDEWRRFATSPEYMIARRIFDIFRQGAFSNQAYKEMNSIVAAWQDGHYGKSLSRDYMSDSDSESEHSDSDSSNNGENENGDEEE
;
A
#
# COMPACT_ATOMS: atom_id res chain seq x y z
N MET A 1 36.28 -13.07 30.67
CA MET A 1 35.47 -12.01 31.30
C MET A 1 35.93 -10.67 30.74
N SER A 2 35.38 -10.26 29.60
CA SER A 2 35.78 -9.04 28.89
C SER A 2 34.77 -7.93 29.18
N LYS A 3 35.27 -6.78 29.66
CA LYS A 3 34.48 -5.58 29.97
C LYS A 3 34.19 -4.83 28.67
N LEU A 4 32.92 -4.67 28.34
CA LEU A 4 32.45 -3.70 27.34
C LEU A 4 32.07 -2.41 28.09
N GLN A 5 32.79 -1.33 27.77
CA GLN A 5 32.49 0.03 28.25
C GLN A 5 31.32 0.60 27.44
N LEU A 6 30.27 1.04 28.14
CA LEU A 6 29.27 1.97 27.62
C LEU A 6 29.93 3.34 27.42
N VAL A 7 29.73 3.93 26.26
CA VAL A 7 29.90 5.37 26.02
C VAL A 7 28.50 5.94 25.78
N THR A 8 28.03 6.71 26.74
CA THR A 8 26.85 7.57 26.64
C THR A 8 27.33 8.97 26.31
N GLU A 9 26.83 9.57 25.23
CA GLU A 9 26.93 11.01 25.02
C GLU A 9 25.54 11.61 24.85
N ASP A 10 25.26 12.53 25.76
CA ASP A 10 24.13 13.44 25.82
C ASP A 10 24.13 14.40 24.63
N CYS A 11 22.94 14.72 24.10
CA CYS A 11 22.68 16.01 23.48
C CYS A 11 21.24 16.45 23.81
N ALA A 12 21.15 17.42 24.71
CA ALA A 12 19.93 18.12 25.05
C ALA A 12 19.72 19.34 24.13
N GLY A 13 18.49 19.45 23.61
CA GLY A 13 17.69 20.69 23.57
C GLY A 13 17.91 21.69 22.44
N VAL A 14 16.85 21.92 21.64
CA VAL A 14 16.26 23.26 21.39
C VAL A 14 14.76 23.08 21.12
N VAL A 15 13.94 23.83 21.86
CA VAL A 15 12.49 24.02 21.65
C VAL A 15 12.30 25.30 20.85
N THR A 16 11.59 25.27 19.71
CA THR A 16 10.95 26.45 19.12
C THR A 16 9.64 26.11 18.40
N ASN A 17 8.74 27.10 18.45
CA ASN A 17 7.30 27.17 18.19
C ASN A 17 6.71 26.63 16.87
N GLU A 18 5.39 26.44 16.97
CA GLU A 18 4.40 25.95 16.00
C GLU A 18 4.12 26.84 14.78
N HIS A 19 3.51 26.19 13.78
CA HIS A 19 2.74 26.71 12.64
C HIS A 19 3.48 27.22 11.40
N THR A 20 4.01 26.27 10.62
CA THR A 20 3.93 26.25 9.14
C THR A 20 4.38 24.89 8.63
N VAL A 21 3.46 24.03 8.17
CA VAL A 21 3.83 22.76 7.50
C VAL A 21 4.22 23.09 6.07
N SER A 22 5.50 23.42 5.90
CA SER A 22 6.17 23.52 4.61
C SER A 22 6.67 22.12 4.22
N LEU A 23 6.18 21.59 3.10
CA LEU A 23 6.68 20.38 2.44
C LEU A 23 8.08 20.67 1.86
N GLN A 24 9.08 20.81 2.73
CA GLN A 24 10.48 20.98 2.33
C GLN A 24 11.23 19.65 2.36
N LYS A 25 11.51 19.15 1.14
CA LYS A 25 12.68 18.35 0.73
C LYS A 25 13.35 17.51 1.82
N PHE A 26 12.88 16.28 1.98
CA PHE A 26 13.69 15.17 2.52
C PHE A 26 14.76 14.77 1.49
N LYS A 27 15.92 15.43 1.54
CA LYS A 27 17.14 14.97 0.87
C LYS A 27 18.20 14.68 1.92
N GLY A 28 18.34 13.40 2.27
CA GLY A 28 19.57 12.86 2.84
C GLY A 28 19.41 12.10 4.15
N ALA A 29 19.12 10.79 4.06
CA ALA A 29 19.78 9.75 4.84
C ALA A 29 19.43 8.37 4.24
N HIS A 30 20.41 7.48 4.22
CA HIS A 30 20.48 6.30 3.38
C HIS A 30 19.78 5.06 3.99
N ARG A 31 19.12 4.30 3.09
CA ARG A 31 18.92 2.82 3.09
C ARG A 31 17.93 2.23 4.10
N ARG A 32 16.64 2.26 3.73
CA ARG A 32 15.67 1.14 3.69
C ARG A 32 14.24 1.70 3.83
N ALA A 33 13.81 2.50 2.85
CA ALA A 33 12.40 2.83 2.62
C ALA A 33 11.98 2.25 1.25
N ASP A 34 12.38 1.00 1.01
CA ASP A 34 12.39 0.38 -0.32
C ASP A 34 11.02 -0.11 -0.77
N MET A 35 9.98 -0.02 0.06
CA MET A 35 8.61 -0.39 -0.33
C MET A 35 7.79 0.85 -0.73
N GLU A 36 7.95 1.95 0.01
CA GLU A 36 7.02 3.08 0.04
C GLU A 36 7.29 4.12 -1.03
N HIS A 37 8.56 4.47 -1.22
CA HIS A 37 8.97 5.44 -2.22
C HIS A 37 9.15 4.81 -3.60
N THR A 38 9.47 3.52 -3.67
CA THR A 38 9.85 2.91 -4.95
C THR A 38 8.66 2.38 -5.73
N SER A 39 7.61 1.87 -5.08
CA SER A 39 6.55 1.13 -5.79
C SER A 39 5.59 2.06 -6.53
N CYS A 40 5.06 3.09 -5.86
CA CYS A 40 4.22 4.11 -6.52
C CYS A 40 4.99 4.87 -7.59
N ASP A 41 6.23 5.28 -7.30
CA ASP A 41 7.05 6.05 -8.24
C ASP A 41 7.41 5.17 -9.46
N ARG A 42 7.72 3.88 -9.26
CA ARG A 42 7.94 2.92 -10.36
C ARG A 42 6.71 2.73 -11.24
N TRP A 43 5.52 2.64 -10.66
CA TRP A 43 4.27 2.52 -11.44
C TRP A 43 3.93 3.81 -12.17
N THR A 44 4.14 4.97 -11.53
CA THR A 44 4.01 6.29 -12.13
C THR A 44 4.93 6.44 -13.34
N ASP A 45 6.21 6.07 -13.18
CA ASP A 45 7.20 6.10 -14.26
C ASP A 45 6.83 5.14 -15.39
N TYR A 46 6.38 3.93 -15.06
CA TYR A 46 5.92 2.95 -16.04
C TYR A 46 4.74 3.52 -16.87
N GLU A 47 3.73 4.09 -16.23
CA GLU A 47 2.58 4.68 -16.92
C GLU A 47 2.97 5.90 -17.76
N HIS A 48 3.86 6.74 -17.25
CA HIS A 48 4.37 7.88 -18.00
C HIS A 48 5.09 7.44 -19.29
N GLN A 49 5.85 6.34 -19.24
CA GLN A 49 6.59 5.81 -20.39
C GLN A 49 5.70 5.04 -21.38
N ASN A 50 4.66 4.37 -20.91
CA ASN A 50 3.85 3.46 -21.72
C ASN A 50 2.49 4.02 -22.16
N SER A 51 2.06 5.16 -21.62
CA SER A 51 0.84 5.84 -22.07
C SER A 51 1.12 6.76 -23.25
N SER A 52 0.26 6.67 -24.28
CA SER A 52 0.38 7.50 -25.50
C SER A 52 0.26 9.00 -25.26
N GLN A 53 -0.27 9.40 -24.10
CA GLN A 53 -0.52 10.80 -23.71
C GLN A 53 0.25 11.22 -22.46
N GLY A 54 1.15 10.37 -21.92
CA GLY A 54 1.79 10.63 -20.61
C GLY A 54 0.79 10.64 -19.45
N PHE A 55 -0.38 10.02 -19.63
CA PHE A 55 -1.39 9.90 -18.57
C PHE A 55 -0.87 8.98 -17.46
N VAL A 56 -0.92 9.49 -16.23
CA VAL A 56 -0.61 8.77 -14.99
C VAL A 56 -1.85 8.79 -14.12
N MET A 57 -2.19 7.64 -13.53
CA MET A 57 -3.36 7.56 -12.66
C MET A 57 -3.13 8.37 -11.37
N PRO A 58 -4.02 9.31 -11.02
CA PRO A 58 -3.88 10.12 -9.81
C PRO A 58 -3.98 9.28 -8.52
N GLU A 59 -4.55 8.08 -8.58
CA GLU A 59 -4.67 7.14 -7.47
C GLU A 59 -3.29 6.69 -6.95
N TRP A 60 -2.25 6.65 -7.79
CA TRP A 60 -0.90 6.36 -7.32
C TRP A 60 -0.40 7.36 -6.27
N ALA A 61 -0.69 8.65 -6.48
CA ALA A 61 -0.35 9.70 -5.52
C ALA A 61 -1.15 9.55 -4.20
N LYS A 62 -2.40 9.12 -4.28
CA LYS A 62 -3.25 8.86 -3.10
C LYS A 62 -2.74 7.65 -2.30
N LEU A 63 -2.41 6.54 -2.97
CA LEU A 63 -1.84 5.37 -2.30
C LEU A 63 -0.47 5.68 -1.69
N ARG A 64 0.35 6.49 -2.38
CA ARG A 64 1.62 6.99 -1.85
C ARG A 64 1.41 7.78 -0.56
N TYR A 65 0.42 8.68 -0.54
CA TYR A 65 0.06 9.43 0.67
C TYR A 65 -0.31 8.50 1.83
N ILE A 66 -1.19 7.52 1.58
CA ILE A 66 -1.63 6.57 2.62
C ILE A 66 -0.45 5.75 3.14
N THR A 67 0.42 5.27 2.25
CA THR A 67 1.61 4.50 2.62
C THR A 67 2.53 5.31 3.53
N LEU A 68 2.80 6.58 3.21
CA LEU A 68 3.59 7.45 4.08
C LEU A 68 2.94 7.67 5.45
N ARG A 69 1.61 7.76 5.51
CA ARG A 69 0.91 7.85 6.80
C ARG A 69 0.99 6.56 7.61
N LEU A 70 0.88 5.40 6.97
CA LEU A 70 1.07 4.10 7.62
C LEU A 70 2.49 3.99 8.22
N HIS A 71 3.51 4.50 7.52
CA HIS A 71 4.88 4.55 8.02
C HIS A 71 5.03 5.45 9.25
N GLU A 72 4.56 6.69 9.15
CA GLU A 72 4.62 7.69 10.22
C GLU A 72 3.93 7.20 11.51
N LEU A 73 2.83 6.46 11.36
CA LEU A 73 2.08 5.85 12.46
C LEU A 73 2.72 4.55 13.00
N GLY A 74 3.79 4.07 12.37
CA GLY A 74 4.54 2.88 12.80
C GLY A 74 3.86 1.55 12.46
N PHE A 75 2.96 1.53 11.46
CA PHE A 75 2.37 0.28 10.96
C PHE A 75 3.33 -0.46 10.01
N ILE A 76 4.17 0.26 9.27
CA ILE A 76 5.11 -0.34 8.32
C ILE A 76 6.55 0.16 8.56
N PRO A 77 7.17 -0.19 9.70
CA PRO A 77 8.48 0.35 10.05
C PRO A 77 9.60 -0.15 9.13
N ASP A 78 10.58 0.71 8.83
CA ASP A 78 11.77 0.36 8.01
C ASP A 78 12.61 -0.80 8.59
N SER A 79 12.44 -1.10 9.87
CA SER A 79 13.13 -2.20 10.56
C SER A 79 12.60 -3.58 10.17
N ASP A 80 11.40 -3.65 9.59
CA ASP A 80 10.78 -4.92 9.26
C ASP A 80 11.48 -5.61 8.10
N LYS A 81 11.54 -6.94 8.21
CA LYS A 81 12.13 -7.80 7.19
C LYS A 81 11.04 -8.33 6.29
N PHE A 82 11.45 -8.72 5.09
CA PHE A 82 10.62 -9.48 4.18
C PHE A 82 10.79 -10.98 4.46
N TYR A 83 9.69 -11.71 4.41
CA TYR A 83 9.59 -13.14 4.65
C TYR A 83 8.96 -13.80 3.43
N PHE A 84 9.37 -15.02 3.12
CA PHE A 84 8.73 -15.79 2.06
C PHE A 84 7.35 -16.25 2.53
N CYS A 85 6.31 -15.87 1.79
CA CYS A 85 4.92 -16.04 2.15
C CYS A 85 4.13 -16.70 1.02
N HIS A 86 3.16 -17.51 1.41
CA HIS A 86 2.09 -18.03 0.57
C HIS A 86 0.88 -17.09 0.69
N GLN A 87 0.65 -16.24 -0.30
CA GLN A 87 -0.43 -15.23 -0.29
C GLN A 87 -1.81 -15.82 -0.59
N ASP A 88 -1.88 -17.09 -1.03
CA ASP A 88 -3.12 -17.82 -1.28
C ASP A 88 -3.33 -18.94 -0.24
N LEU A 89 -2.99 -18.68 1.03
CA LEU A 89 -3.02 -19.71 2.09
C LEU A 89 -4.45 -19.94 2.61
N PHE A 90 -5.30 -20.46 1.74
CA PHE A 90 -6.67 -20.85 2.03
C PHE A 90 -6.76 -22.32 2.46
N ALA A 91 -7.88 -22.74 3.06
CA ALA A 91 -8.06 -24.12 3.52
C ALA A 91 -7.83 -25.17 2.42
N ARG A 92 -8.18 -24.84 1.16
CA ARG A 92 -7.94 -25.67 -0.03
C ARG A 92 -6.46 -25.99 -0.29
N ASN A 93 -5.55 -25.14 0.20
CA ASN A 93 -4.10 -25.26 -0.02
C ASN A 93 -3.36 -25.89 1.18
N ILE A 94 -4.11 -26.36 2.20
CA ILE A 94 -3.56 -27.03 3.38
C ILE A 94 -3.91 -28.52 3.33
N LEU A 95 -2.90 -29.37 3.22
CA LEU A 95 -3.08 -30.82 3.32
C LEU A 95 -3.09 -31.24 4.78
N ILE A 96 -4.14 -31.95 5.17
CA ILE A 96 -4.28 -32.52 6.52
C ILE A 96 -4.24 -34.05 6.47
N LYS A 97 -3.56 -34.65 7.44
CA LYS A 97 -3.64 -36.07 7.74
C LYS A 97 -4.47 -36.25 9.01
N VAL A 98 -5.62 -36.92 8.87
CA VAL A 98 -6.49 -37.30 9.98
C VAL A 98 -5.98 -38.64 10.53
N PHE A 99 -5.67 -38.68 11.83
CA PHE A 99 -5.27 -39.91 12.51
C PHE A 99 -6.45 -40.56 13.23
N ASP A 100 -7.29 -39.74 13.86
CA ASP A 100 -8.52 -40.12 14.55
C ASP A 100 -9.45 -38.90 14.70
N GLU A 101 -10.56 -39.05 15.42
CA GLU A 101 -11.59 -38.03 15.62
C GLU A 101 -11.10 -36.76 16.34
N SER A 102 -9.97 -36.80 17.04
CA SER A 102 -9.44 -35.68 17.82
C SER A 102 -8.03 -35.25 17.39
N ASN A 103 -7.40 -35.97 16.45
CA ASN A 103 -6.02 -35.73 16.05
C ASN A 103 -5.89 -35.57 14.54
N VAL A 104 -5.51 -34.36 14.14
CA VAL A 104 -5.13 -34.02 12.78
C VAL A 104 -3.70 -33.46 12.76
N ARG A 105 -3.00 -33.56 11.63
CA ARG A 105 -1.71 -32.91 11.41
C ARG A 105 -1.67 -32.31 10.01
N ILE A 106 -1.19 -31.09 9.91
CA ILE A 106 -0.84 -30.49 8.62
C ILE A 106 0.32 -31.30 8.03
N SER A 107 0.06 -31.97 6.91
CA SER A 107 1.02 -32.83 6.21
C SER A 107 1.76 -32.09 5.10
N GLY A 108 1.22 -30.97 4.62
CA GLY A 108 1.86 -30.12 3.62
C GLY A 108 1.05 -28.87 3.32
N VAL A 109 1.71 -27.93 2.64
CA VAL A 109 1.11 -26.75 2.01
C VAL A 109 1.43 -26.84 0.52
N ILE A 110 0.40 -26.77 -0.31
CA ILE A 110 0.51 -26.88 -1.79
C ILE A 110 0.28 -25.52 -2.44
N ASP A 111 0.35 -25.47 -3.77
CA ASP A 111 0.01 -24.30 -4.60
C ASP A 111 0.96 -23.09 -4.47
N TRP A 112 2.27 -23.37 -4.46
CA TRP A 112 3.34 -22.37 -4.41
C TRP A 112 3.62 -21.69 -5.75
N ASP A 113 2.58 -21.42 -6.54
CA ASP A 113 2.73 -20.77 -7.84
C ASP A 113 3.34 -19.37 -7.70
N ALA A 114 4.08 -18.94 -8.73
CA ALA A 114 4.82 -17.68 -8.71
C ALA A 114 3.91 -16.46 -8.49
N ASP A 115 2.62 -16.58 -8.81
CA ASP A 115 1.63 -15.53 -8.64
C ASP A 115 1.18 -15.36 -7.18
N TYR A 116 1.39 -16.37 -6.33
CA TYR A 116 0.96 -16.39 -4.92
C TYR A 116 2.11 -16.59 -3.93
N ALA A 117 3.33 -16.86 -4.40
CA ALA A 117 4.52 -17.00 -3.57
C ALA A 117 5.42 -15.75 -3.68
N ALA A 118 5.55 -14.99 -2.59
CA ALA A 118 6.31 -13.73 -2.62
C ALA A 118 7.11 -13.50 -1.33
N PHE A 119 8.17 -12.71 -1.43
CA PHE A 119 8.77 -12.09 -0.25
C PHE A 119 7.95 -10.84 0.10
N CYS A 120 7.39 -10.79 1.31
CA CYS A 120 6.57 -9.68 1.78
C CYS A 120 6.81 -9.38 3.26
N PRO A 121 6.41 -8.20 3.77
CA PRO A 121 6.39 -7.95 5.21
C PRO A 121 5.52 -8.95 5.97
N LYS A 122 5.77 -9.14 7.28
CA LYS A 122 5.00 -10.11 8.10
C LYS A 122 3.50 -9.82 8.11
N PHE A 123 3.11 -8.54 8.14
CA PHE A 123 1.70 -8.18 8.20
C PHE A 123 0.92 -8.65 6.96
N VAL A 124 1.61 -8.89 5.84
CA VAL A 124 1.01 -9.48 4.63
C VAL A 124 0.76 -10.97 4.81
N ALA A 125 1.63 -11.68 5.54
CA ALA A 125 1.49 -13.11 5.78
C ALA A 125 0.47 -13.47 6.86
N PHE A 126 0.24 -12.57 7.83
CA PHE A 126 -0.61 -12.83 8.99
C PHE A 126 -2.02 -12.27 8.77
N GLN A 127 -2.65 -12.75 7.71
CA GLN A 127 -4.05 -12.51 7.42
C GLN A 127 -4.95 -13.35 8.34
N ALA A 128 -6.19 -12.90 8.57
CA ALA A 128 -7.20 -13.76 9.21
C ALA A 128 -7.63 -14.88 8.24
N PRO A 129 -7.98 -16.09 8.73
CA PRO A 129 -8.59 -17.14 7.90
C PRO A 129 -10.08 -16.84 7.70
N TYR A 130 -10.39 -15.73 7.03
CA TYR A 130 -11.77 -15.26 6.89
C TYR A 130 -12.59 -16.03 5.86
N ASP A 131 -11.92 -16.75 4.95
CA ASP A 131 -12.52 -17.74 4.05
C ASP A 131 -13.29 -18.82 4.81
N LEU A 132 -12.81 -19.20 5.99
CA LEU A 132 -13.50 -20.13 6.88
C LEU A 132 -14.72 -19.53 7.58
N CYS A 133 -14.90 -18.22 7.51
CA CYS A 133 -15.92 -17.49 8.26
C CYS A 133 -17.10 -17.03 7.39
N VAL A 134 -17.03 -17.20 6.07
CA VAL A 134 -18.01 -16.68 5.10
C VAL A 134 -18.61 -17.84 4.31
N ASP A 135 -19.94 -17.84 4.14
CA ASP A 135 -20.67 -18.93 3.46
C ASP A 135 -20.70 -18.79 1.93
N ASP A 136 -20.16 -17.69 1.37
CA ASP A 136 -20.16 -17.42 -0.07
C ASP A 136 -18.75 -17.47 -0.68
N GLU A 137 -18.63 -18.14 -1.82
CA GLU A 137 -17.39 -18.22 -2.60
C GLU A 137 -17.05 -16.86 -3.27
N GLU A 138 -18.02 -15.93 -3.34
CA GLU A 138 -17.81 -14.60 -3.92
C GLU A 138 -17.07 -13.64 -2.97
N GLY A 139 -17.06 -13.93 -1.67
CA GLY A 139 -16.46 -13.12 -0.62
C GLY A 139 -15.00 -13.43 -0.26
N ASP A 140 -14.39 -14.42 -0.90
CA ASP A 140 -13.03 -14.94 -0.59
C ASP A 140 -11.92 -13.87 -0.62
N TRP A 141 -12.18 -12.71 -1.22
CA TRP A 141 -11.22 -11.62 -1.36
C TRP A 141 -11.54 -10.40 -0.48
N ASP A 142 -12.72 -10.33 0.13
CA ASP A 142 -13.11 -9.21 0.97
C ASP A 142 -12.77 -9.48 2.44
N GLU A 143 -11.51 -9.22 2.78
CA GLU A 143 -10.99 -9.36 4.14
C GLU A 143 -11.79 -8.52 5.16
N THR A 144 -12.46 -7.44 4.74
CA THR A 144 -13.22 -6.59 5.68
C THR A 144 -14.39 -7.33 6.31
N ARG A 145 -14.89 -8.37 5.64
CA ARG A 145 -15.94 -9.25 6.17
C ARG A 145 -15.48 -9.95 7.43
N ALA A 146 -14.20 -10.30 7.57
CA ALA A 146 -13.64 -10.92 8.78
C ALA A 146 -13.93 -10.14 10.08
N MET A 147 -14.22 -8.85 9.96
CA MET A 147 -14.43 -7.92 11.05
C MET A 147 -15.89 -7.51 11.23
N THR A 148 -16.79 -7.92 10.34
CA THR A 148 -18.22 -7.62 10.50
C THR A 148 -18.86 -8.62 11.44
N ASP A 149 -19.76 -8.15 12.29
CA ASP A 149 -20.56 -9.04 13.16
C ASP A 149 -21.60 -9.85 12.38
N ASP A 150 -21.76 -9.56 11.09
CA ASP A 150 -22.76 -10.17 10.18
C ASP A 150 -22.15 -11.28 9.30
N LEU A 151 -21.02 -11.84 9.73
CA LEU A 151 -20.18 -12.75 8.94
C LEU A 151 -20.90 -13.98 8.40
N SER A 152 -21.88 -14.48 9.14
CA SER A 152 -22.68 -15.62 8.74
C SER A 152 -23.87 -15.77 9.68
N SER A 153 -25.02 -16.16 9.13
CA SER A 153 -26.15 -16.63 9.93
C SER A 153 -25.87 -17.97 10.63
N ASP A 154 -24.77 -18.65 10.28
CA ASP A 154 -24.30 -19.89 10.88
C ASP A 154 -23.46 -19.61 12.15
N PRO A 155 -23.92 -20.07 13.33
CA PRO A 155 -23.15 -20.01 14.57
C PRO A 155 -21.78 -20.69 14.48
N HIS A 156 -21.59 -21.65 13.56
CA HIS A 156 -20.32 -22.36 13.39
C HIS A 156 -19.19 -21.45 12.90
N ASN A 157 -19.47 -20.59 11.92
CA ASN A 157 -18.48 -19.67 11.35
C ASN A 157 -18.04 -18.63 12.38
N SER A 158 -18.98 -18.15 13.19
CA SER A 158 -18.67 -17.27 14.32
C SER A 158 -17.76 -17.95 15.36
N ALA A 159 -18.01 -19.23 15.65
CA ALA A 159 -17.17 -20.00 16.57
C ALA A 159 -15.75 -20.22 16.03
N LEU A 160 -15.57 -20.40 14.72
CA LEU A 160 -14.25 -20.52 14.09
C LEU A 160 -13.45 -19.22 14.19
N ARG A 161 -14.08 -18.08 13.90
CA ARG A 161 -13.46 -16.76 14.09
C ARG A 161 -13.01 -16.56 15.53
N ASP A 162 -13.90 -16.82 16.48
CA ASP A 162 -13.61 -16.64 17.91
C ASP A 162 -12.49 -17.58 18.37
N TYR A 163 -12.47 -18.81 17.88
CA TYR A 163 -11.39 -19.76 18.14
C TYR A 163 -10.05 -19.29 17.57
N PHE A 164 -10.03 -18.76 16.34
CA PHE A 164 -8.85 -18.16 15.75
C PHE A 164 -8.35 -16.99 16.60
N LEU A 165 -9.23 -16.05 16.96
CA LEU A 165 -8.86 -14.89 17.77
C LEU A 165 -8.36 -15.32 19.16
N GLN A 166 -8.94 -16.35 19.76
CA GLN A 166 -8.47 -16.89 21.04
C GLN A 166 -7.08 -17.53 20.92
N SER A 167 -6.82 -18.24 19.82
CA SER A 167 -5.61 -19.05 19.62
C SER A 167 -4.43 -18.26 19.04
N ALA A 168 -4.71 -17.22 18.25
CA ALA A 168 -3.71 -16.39 17.62
C ALA A 168 -2.93 -15.57 18.66
N GLY A 169 -1.62 -15.43 18.46
CA GLY A 169 -0.79 -14.54 19.29
C GLY A 169 -1.15 -13.07 19.09
N ASP A 170 -0.77 -12.20 20.03
CA ASP A 170 -1.06 -10.76 19.98
C ASP A 170 -0.60 -10.09 18.68
N GLU A 171 0.57 -10.46 18.17
CA GLU A 171 1.12 -9.93 16.92
C GLU A 171 0.24 -10.30 15.72
N TRP A 172 -0.14 -11.58 15.58
CA TRP A 172 -1.02 -12.03 14.50
C TRP A 172 -2.39 -11.39 14.62
N ARG A 173 -3.01 -11.42 15.81
CA ARG A 173 -4.29 -10.74 16.03
C ARG A 173 -4.24 -9.29 15.56
N ARG A 174 -3.23 -8.54 15.99
CA ARG A 174 -3.06 -7.13 15.59
C ARG A 174 -3.01 -6.98 14.06
N PHE A 175 -2.21 -7.79 13.37
CA PHE A 175 -2.13 -7.72 11.90
C PHE A 175 -3.42 -8.15 11.22
N ALA A 176 -4.09 -9.19 11.72
CA ALA A 176 -5.32 -9.73 11.15
C ALA A 176 -6.51 -8.79 11.32
N THR A 177 -6.59 -8.03 12.43
CA THR A 177 -7.81 -7.28 12.79
C THR A 177 -7.70 -5.76 12.69
N SER A 178 -6.51 -5.18 12.61
CA SER A 178 -6.44 -3.71 12.54
C SER A 178 -6.80 -3.23 11.12
N PRO A 179 -7.73 -2.27 10.97
CA PRO A 179 -8.10 -1.71 9.66
C PRO A 179 -6.90 -1.19 8.86
N GLU A 180 -5.91 -0.61 9.54
CA GLU A 180 -4.70 -0.09 8.91
C GLU A 180 -3.85 -1.21 8.27
N TYR A 181 -3.76 -2.38 8.89
CA TYR A 181 -3.02 -3.51 8.32
C TYR A 181 -3.77 -4.16 7.15
N MET A 182 -5.11 -4.18 7.18
CA MET A 182 -5.92 -4.58 6.03
C MET A 182 -5.70 -3.64 4.85
N ILE A 183 -5.72 -2.32 5.10
CA ILE A 183 -5.40 -1.31 4.09
C ILE A 183 -3.97 -1.51 3.55
N ALA A 184 -2.99 -1.74 4.43
CA ALA A 184 -1.59 -1.95 4.03
C ALA A 184 -1.43 -3.21 3.14
N ARG A 185 -2.13 -4.31 3.45
CA ARG A 185 -2.14 -5.53 2.62
C ARG A 185 -2.70 -5.26 1.22
N ARG A 186 -3.85 -4.60 1.15
CA ARG A 186 -4.51 -4.26 -0.12
C ARG A 186 -3.63 -3.35 -0.99
N ILE A 187 -2.94 -2.38 -0.38
CA ILE A 187 -1.95 -1.55 -1.06
C ILE A 187 -0.77 -2.40 -1.58
N PHE A 188 -0.26 -3.32 -0.76
CA PHE A 188 0.83 -4.22 -1.16
C PHE A 188 0.46 -5.04 -2.40
N ASP A 189 -0.76 -5.57 -2.46
CA ASP A 189 -1.22 -6.34 -3.62
C ASP A 189 -1.34 -5.48 -4.88
N ILE A 190 -1.85 -4.25 -4.77
CA ILE A 190 -1.84 -3.29 -5.88
C ILE A 190 -0.41 -2.99 -6.34
N PHE A 191 0.53 -2.82 -5.42
CA PHE A 191 1.94 -2.56 -5.78
C PHE A 191 2.60 -3.75 -6.46
N ARG A 192 2.21 -4.97 -6.09
CA ARG A 192 2.72 -6.22 -6.67
C ARG A 192 2.16 -6.45 -8.06
N GLN A 193 0.85 -6.31 -8.23
CA GLN A 193 0.12 -6.66 -9.45
C GLN A 193 0.06 -5.52 -10.47
N GLY A 194 0.19 -4.27 -10.01
CA GLY A 194 -0.14 -3.08 -10.80
C GLY A 194 -1.63 -2.86 -10.92
N ALA A 195 -2.03 -1.85 -11.70
CA ALA A 195 -3.43 -1.45 -11.85
C ALA A 195 -3.86 -1.44 -13.32
N PHE A 196 -3.88 -2.63 -13.93
CA PHE A 196 -4.16 -2.81 -15.37
C PHE A 196 -5.63 -3.09 -15.70
N SER A 197 -6.54 -2.97 -14.73
CA SER A 197 -7.94 -3.29 -14.92
C SER A 197 -8.85 -2.28 -14.21
N ASN A 198 -10.10 -2.17 -14.70
CA ASN A 198 -11.13 -1.40 -14.03
C ASN A 198 -11.38 -1.89 -12.59
N GLN A 199 -11.15 -3.18 -12.33
CA GLN A 199 -11.28 -3.74 -10.99
C GLN A 199 -10.16 -3.24 -10.07
N ALA A 200 -8.91 -3.22 -10.54
CA ALA A 200 -7.81 -2.64 -9.79
C ALA A 200 -8.06 -1.15 -9.49
N TYR A 201 -8.60 -0.40 -10.46
CA TYR A 201 -8.96 1.00 -10.27
C TYR A 201 -10.06 1.20 -9.19
N LYS A 202 -11.11 0.36 -9.22
CA LYS A 202 -12.14 0.37 -8.17
C LYS A 202 -11.53 0.03 -6.81
N GLU A 203 -10.62 -0.94 -6.78
CA GLU A 203 -9.93 -1.36 -5.57
C GLU A 203 -9.11 -0.22 -4.97
N MET A 204 -8.27 0.47 -5.76
CA MET A 204 -7.52 1.65 -5.32
C MET A 204 -8.43 2.73 -4.71
N ASN A 205 -9.56 3.02 -5.35
CA ASN A 205 -10.52 4.00 -4.83
C ASN A 205 -11.18 3.54 -3.52
N SER A 206 -11.50 2.25 -3.41
CA SER A 206 -12.07 1.70 -2.19
C SER A 206 -11.08 1.67 -1.03
N ILE A 207 -9.78 1.46 -1.30
CA ILE A 207 -8.70 1.60 -0.32
C ILE A 207 -8.66 3.05 0.20
N VAL A 208 -8.72 4.04 -0.71
CA VAL A 208 -8.74 5.45 -0.32
C VAL A 208 -9.97 5.78 0.53
N ALA A 209 -11.13 5.27 0.17
CA ALA A 209 -12.37 5.46 0.93
C ALA A 209 -12.27 4.84 2.34
N ALA A 210 -11.78 3.60 2.43
CA ALA A 210 -11.57 2.91 3.71
C ALA A 210 -10.59 3.67 4.62
N TRP A 211 -9.51 4.20 4.05
CA TRP A 211 -8.58 5.06 4.81
C TRP A 211 -9.26 6.35 5.30
N GLN A 212 -10.06 7.01 4.45
CA GLN A 212 -10.74 8.26 4.81
C GLN A 212 -11.79 8.09 5.91
N ASP A 213 -12.38 6.91 6.05
CA ASP A 213 -13.36 6.61 7.10
C ASP A 213 -12.73 6.66 8.51
N GLY A 214 -11.52 6.10 8.67
CA GLY A 214 -10.78 6.11 9.94
C GLY A 214 -9.82 7.29 10.13
N HIS A 215 -9.24 7.80 9.04
CA HIS A 215 -8.12 8.75 9.04
C HIS A 215 -8.35 9.87 8.02
N TYR A 216 -9.34 10.73 8.28
CA TYR A 216 -9.69 11.81 7.36
C TYR A 216 -8.48 12.66 6.95
N GLY A 217 -8.23 12.71 5.63
CA GLY A 217 -7.19 13.53 5.03
C GLY A 217 -7.77 14.37 3.89
N LYS A 218 -7.75 15.71 4.04
CA LYS A 218 -8.22 16.65 3.00
C LYS A 218 -7.48 16.45 1.67
N SER A 219 -6.20 16.09 1.72
CA SER A 219 -5.38 15.83 0.52
C SER A 219 -5.83 14.64 -0.32
N LEU A 220 -6.70 13.79 0.22
CA LEU A 220 -7.27 12.64 -0.49
C LEU A 220 -8.63 12.97 -1.13
N SER A 221 -9.17 14.18 -0.94
CA SER A 221 -10.43 14.57 -1.58
C SER A 221 -10.27 14.70 -3.10
N ARG A 222 -11.32 14.31 -3.83
CA ARG A 222 -11.35 14.33 -5.29
C ARG A 222 -11.04 15.72 -5.88
N ASP A 223 -11.38 16.78 -5.16
CA ASP A 223 -11.21 18.16 -5.60
C ASP A 223 -9.78 18.69 -5.42
N TYR A 224 -8.93 18.03 -4.62
CA TYR A 224 -7.62 18.56 -4.25
C TYR A 224 -6.50 18.25 -5.25
N MET A 225 -6.67 17.23 -6.11
CA MET A 225 -5.64 16.79 -7.06
C MET A 225 -5.76 17.44 -8.45
N SER A 226 -6.68 18.40 -8.64
CA SER A 226 -6.87 19.12 -9.91
C SER A 226 -5.97 20.35 -10.06
N ASP A 227 -5.35 20.81 -8.98
CA ASP A 227 -4.53 22.03 -8.99
C ASP A 227 -3.05 21.66 -9.05
N SER A 228 -2.65 20.95 -10.10
CA SER A 228 -1.24 20.92 -10.48
C SER A 228 -0.89 22.28 -11.05
N ASP A 229 -0.39 23.17 -10.18
CA ASP A 229 0.75 24.06 -10.37
C ASP A 229 1.16 24.28 -11.84
N SER A 230 0.29 24.92 -12.64
CA SER A 230 0.70 25.56 -13.88
C SER A 230 1.29 26.92 -13.53
N GLU A 231 2.46 26.95 -12.90
CA GLU A 231 3.31 28.13 -13.00
C GLU A 231 3.90 28.16 -14.41
N SER A 232 3.05 28.48 -15.38
CA SER A 232 3.50 28.97 -16.69
C SER A 232 4.03 30.38 -16.46
N GLU A 233 5.31 30.49 -16.10
CA GLU A 233 6.07 31.71 -16.29
C GLU A 233 6.14 31.98 -17.81
N HIS A 234 5.11 32.65 -18.33
CA HIS A 234 5.16 33.30 -19.63
C HIS A 234 6.14 34.47 -19.52
N SER A 235 7.42 34.15 -19.73
CA SER A 235 8.45 35.10 -20.12
C SER A 235 8.14 35.56 -21.54
N ASP A 236 7.35 36.63 -21.67
CA ASP A 236 7.25 37.42 -22.89
C ASP A 236 8.64 37.98 -23.23
N SER A 237 9.38 37.23 -24.05
CA SER A 237 10.58 37.74 -24.69
C SER A 237 10.18 38.43 -25.98
N ASP A 238 10.05 39.75 -25.86
CA ASP A 238 10.10 40.70 -26.96
C ASP A 238 11.27 40.35 -27.89
N SER A 239 10.96 40.08 -29.15
CA SER A 239 11.95 40.10 -30.23
C SER A 239 11.31 40.71 -31.45
N SER A 240 11.40 42.04 -31.50
CA SER A 240 11.37 42.81 -32.72
C SER A 240 12.41 42.24 -33.68
N ASN A 241 12.00 41.83 -34.88
CA ASN A 241 12.93 41.75 -35.99
C ASN A 241 12.29 42.30 -37.26
N ASN A 242 12.72 43.51 -37.60
CA ASN A 242 12.60 44.12 -38.91
C ASN A 242 13.30 43.25 -39.95
N GLY A 243 12.68 43.09 -41.11
CA GLY A 243 13.28 42.44 -42.26
C GLY A 243 12.54 42.80 -43.52
N GLU A 244 12.76 44.03 -43.99
CA GLU A 244 12.55 44.44 -45.37
C GLU A 244 13.24 43.44 -46.30
N ASN A 245 12.56 43.02 -47.37
CA ASN A 245 13.25 42.72 -48.62
C ASN A 245 12.31 42.92 -49.80
N GLU A 246 12.62 43.99 -50.52
CA GLU A 246 12.28 44.23 -51.92
C GLU A 246 12.91 43.15 -52.81
N ASN A 247 12.22 42.83 -53.91
CA ASN A 247 12.67 42.34 -55.23
C ASN A 247 11.43 41.64 -55.83
N GLY A 248 10.74 42.13 -56.86
CA GLY A 248 11.25 42.85 -58.02
C GLY A 248 11.78 41.84 -59.02
N ASP A 249 10.90 41.26 -59.83
CA ASP A 249 11.28 40.66 -61.12
C ASP A 249 10.10 40.77 -62.11
N GLU A 250 10.45 41.35 -63.25
CA GLU A 250 9.65 41.62 -64.44
C GLU A 250 9.60 40.35 -65.32
N GLU A 251 8.41 40.01 -65.83
CA GLU A 251 8.26 39.23 -67.07
C GLU A 251 7.12 39.85 -67.89
N GLU A 252 7.47 40.68 -68.88
CA GLU A 252 6.99 40.65 -70.29
C GLU A 252 7.62 41.77 -71.13
#